data_AF-A0A353DKB5-F1
#
_entry.id   AF-A0A353DKB5-F1
#
_cell.length_a   1.000
_cell.length_b   1.000
_cell.length_c   1.000
_cell.angle_alpha   90.00
_cell.angle_beta   90.00
_cell.angle_gamma   90.00
#
_symmetry.space_group_name_H-M   'P 1'
#
loop_
_entity.id
_entity.type
_entity.pdbx_description
1 polymer ?
#
loop_
_entity_poly.entity_id
_entity_poly.type
_entity_poly.pdbx_seq_one_letter_code
_entity_poly.pdbx_strand_id
1 'polypeptide(L)'
;MPKPILIIVIVLSCIAAIGIALLLYFTIISRGVLKKQTRDIIGTFEREHAILFGDIQRYVSRLKAISELNLLYVDQFTKWQMKFKDVRDGSDANAQGIVNSLNDALEARHWAELKGFIPKAKKDIQEYANNVEQLKSDLEGVFKIEDEVVSLSLQEKEKYRTIKQKFFNEQDDLSLVADSMNSLFKMIDNDILRADEQKEKACYQEAKDIYMNRVDDLLNKIDLLLGNLQKTCLELTTDLPDKISSLRNRYQQMVANGYPLNHILPSREIDAMDESLQKMVENVKVLNNNGISKNIESMRNRIDTYNEQFDKEEQARKIFENQYEGVYREENQIHQNFVNLSNSLDTIKTYYLLGAEDLEKFKEISQSINSVSSSKTLLDNYVHSNSAQLFTVLVEKMNSLNEMVQKAKSELNSFENYLHSLKEDSQEASNLIRDYFNKTRDKESELRLLNVDVLNKRYAPRFQEIYSIIDALYADLMKMPINVKKVQSEMADLKSKGDSLLADVETTKSDLQNAEKSILNANRYRNDDTATDQLVSQAEAMFANTSYKEAYNALKDVHGIE
;
A
#
# COMPACT_ATOMS: atom_id res chain seq x y z
N MET A 1 56.19 -43.25 -103.44
CA MET A 1 56.48 -42.36 -102.30
C MET A 1 57.10 -41.09 -102.87
N PRO A 2 56.49 -39.90 -102.66
CA PRO A 2 56.93 -39.01 -101.60
C PRO A 2 55.72 -38.30 -100.96
N LYS A 3 54.92 -39.03 -100.21
CA LYS A 3 53.84 -38.44 -99.39
C LYS A 3 54.34 -37.55 -98.22
N PRO A 4 55.56 -37.69 -97.64
CA PRO A 4 55.90 -36.88 -96.47
C PRO A 4 56.25 -35.41 -96.78
N ILE A 5 56.86 -35.09 -97.93
CA ILE A 5 57.32 -33.71 -98.22
C ILE A 5 56.14 -32.76 -98.50
N LEU A 6 55.12 -33.22 -99.25
CA LEU A 6 53.93 -32.42 -99.55
C LEU A 6 53.09 -32.13 -98.29
N ILE A 7 53.00 -33.10 -97.37
CA ILE A 7 52.33 -32.93 -96.08
C ILE A 7 53.07 -31.92 -95.20
N ILE A 8 54.42 -31.96 -95.17
CA ILE A 8 55.23 -31.01 -94.39
C ILE A 8 55.05 -29.55 -94.89
N VAL A 9 55.00 -29.33 -96.21
CA VAL A 9 54.79 -27.97 -96.78
C VAL A 9 53.39 -27.43 -96.50
N ILE A 10 52.35 -28.28 -96.57
CA ILE A 10 50.98 -27.89 -96.22
C ILE A 10 50.87 -27.56 -94.73
N VAL A 11 51.49 -28.36 -93.86
CA VAL A 11 51.51 -28.11 -92.41
C VAL A 11 52.27 -26.81 -92.07
N LEU A 12 53.42 -26.55 -92.69
CA LEU A 12 54.17 -25.29 -92.52
C LEU A 12 53.38 -24.07 -93.02
N SER A 13 52.69 -24.17 -94.16
CA SER A 13 51.83 -23.11 -94.68
C SER A 13 50.63 -22.83 -93.76
N CYS A 14 49.99 -23.88 -93.23
CA CYS A 14 48.92 -23.73 -92.23
C CYS A 14 49.43 -23.09 -90.94
N ILE A 15 50.62 -23.46 -90.44
CA ILE A 15 51.24 -22.83 -89.26
C ILE A 15 51.56 -21.36 -89.53
N ALA A 16 52.08 -21.02 -90.71
CA ALA A 16 52.34 -19.63 -91.10
C ALA A 16 51.03 -18.82 -91.23
N ALA A 17 49.99 -19.39 -91.84
CA ALA A 17 48.67 -18.76 -91.96
C ALA A 17 48.01 -18.54 -90.59
N ILE A 18 48.10 -19.53 -89.68
CA ILE A 18 47.63 -19.40 -88.29
C ILE A 18 48.47 -18.34 -87.55
N GLY A 19 49.79 -18.29 -87.75
CA GLY A 19 50.66 -17.27 -87.17
C GLY A 19 50.32 -15.85 -87.64
N ILE A 20 50.06 -15.67 -88.94
CA ILE A 20 49.63 -14.38 -89.51
C ILE A 20 48.22 -14.02 -89.01
N ALA A 21 47.30 -14.97 -88.93
CA ALA A 21 45.96 -14.75 -88.39
C ALA A 21 46.00 -14.34 -86.91
N LEU A 22 46.86 -14.97 -86.09
CA LEU A 22 47.09 -14.61 -84.69
C LEU A 22 47.73 -13.22 -84.56
N LEU A 23 48.67 -12.85 -85.44
CA LEU A 23 49.25 -11.50 -85.48
C LEU A 23 48.23 -10.43 -85.89
N LEU A 24 47.40 -10.71 -86.90
CA LEU A 24 46.31 -9.81 -87.32
C LEU A 24 45.26 -9.68 -86.21
N TYR A 25 44.90 -10.78 -85.55
CA TYR A 25 44.00 -10.77 -84.40
C TYR A 25 44.57 -9.95 -83.24
N PHE A 26 45.84 -10.15 -82.88
CA PHE A 26 46.52 -9.40 -81.82
C PHE A 26 46.62 -7.91 -82.15
N THR A 27 46.90 -7.53 -83.40
CA THR A 27 46.97 -6.13 -83.82
C THR A 27 45.59 -5.46 -83.87
N ILE A 28 44.54 -6.15 -84.30
CA ILE A 28 43.16 -5.63 -84.28
C ILE A 28 42.69 -5.43 -82.84
N ILE A 29 42.92 -6.39 -81.95
CA ILE A 29 42.59 -6.27 -80.52
C ILE A 29 43.41 -5.16 -79.86
N SER A 30 44.72 -5.10 -80.10
CA SER A 30 45.56 -4.05 -79.54
C SER A 30 45.08 -2.66 -79.97
N ARG A 31 44.69 -2.47 -81.23
CA ARG A 31 44.08 -1.22 -81.73
C ARG A 31 42.71 -0.95 -81.10
N GLY A 32 41.87 -1.98 -80.93
CA GLY A 32 40.57 -1.87 -80.28
C GLY A 32 40.68 -1.46 -78.80
N VAL A 33 41.65 -2.01 -78.07
CA VAL A 33 41.95 -1.65 -76.69
C VAL A 33 42.45 -0.21 -76.59
N LEU A 34 43.38 0.19 -77.47
CA LEU A 34 43.89 1.56 -77.52
C LEU A 34 42.79 2.59 -77.84
N LYS A 35 41.90 2.27 -78.77
CA LYS A 35 40.74 3.10 -79.10
C LYS A 35 39.77 3.22 -77.93
N LYS A 36 39.52 2.13 -77.21
CA LYS A 36 38.70 2.12 -75.99
C LYS A 36 39.34 2.98 -74.90
N GLN A 37 40.62 2.76 -74.60
CA GLN A 37 41.35 3.54 -73.59
C GLN A 37 41.35 5.05 -73.89
N THR A 38 41.54 5.43 -75.16
CA THR A 38 41.50 6.84 -75.55
C THR A 38 40.11 7.43 -75.34
N ARG A 39 39.05 6.70 -75.73
CA ARG A 39 37.66 7.12 -75.51
C ARG A 39 37.31 7.24 -74.02
N ASP A 40 37.80 6.31 -73.19
CA ASP A 40 37.57 6.34 -71.74
C ASP A 40 38.25 7.57 -71.10
N ILE A 41 39.45 7.95 -71.56
CA ILE A 41 40.15 9.17 -71.11
C ILE A 41 39.39 10.43 -71.53
N ILE A 42 38.94 10.49 -72.79
CA ILE A 42 38.13 11.62 -73.30
C ILE A 42 36.81 11.74 -72.54
N GLY A 43 36.10 10.62 -72.31
CA GLY A 43 34.86 10.63 -71.55
C GLY A 43 35.04 11.04 -70.08
N THR A 44 36.18 10.70 -69.47
CA THR A 44 36.53 11.19 -68.12
C THR A 44 36.71 12.70 -68.13
N PHE A 45 37.46 13.24 -69.10
CA PHE A 45 37.61 14.68 -69.26
C PHE A 45 36.27 15.40 -69.50
N GLU A 46 35.44 14.93 -70.43
CA GLU A 46 34.14 15.53 -70.73
C GLU A 46 33.22 15.59 -69.49
N ARG A 47 33.24 14.55 -68.65
CA ARG A 47 32.48 14.51 -67.39
C ARG A 47 32.96 15.59 -66.42
N GLU A 48 34.26 15.66 -66.17
CA GLU A 48 34.83 16.62 -65.22
C GLU A 48 34.73 18.07 -65.73
N HIS A 49 34.90 18.27 -67.03
CA HIS A 49 34.68 19.54 -67.69
C HIS A 49 33.22 20.01 -67.52
N ALA A 50 32.25 19.11 -67.67
CA ALA A 50 30.86 19.41 -67.41
C ALA A 50 30.58 19.76 -65.93
N ILE A 51 31.26 19.12 -64.98
CA ILE A 51 31.16 19.44 -63.55
C ILE A 51 31.77 20.82 -63.25
N LEU A 52 32.91 21.15 -63.86
CA LEU A 52 33.60 22.42 -63.68
C LEU A 52 32.75 23.61 -64.18
N PHE A 53 32.25 23.54 -65.40
CA PHE A 53 31.44 24.60 -66.01
C PHE A 53 29.94 24.54 -65.64
N GLY A 54 29.49 23.43 -65.05
CA GLY A 54 28.15 23.24 -64.54
C GLY A 54 28.05 23.58 -63.05
N ASP A 55 28.35 22.60 -62.20
CA ASP A 55 28.16 22.65 -60.75
C ASP A 55 29.08 23.68 -60.09
N ILE A 56 30.40 23.60 -60.36
CA ILE A 56 31.40 24.46 -59.70
C ILE A 56 31.19 25.93 -60.09
N GLN A 57 30.93 26.21 -61.37
CA GLN A 57 30.62 27.56 -61.81
C GLN A 57 29.34 28.12 -61.14
N ARG A 58 28.31 27.29 -60.93
CA ARG A 58 27.11 27.68 -60.18
C ARG A 58 27.44 27.99 -58.72
N TYR A 59 28.25 27.15 -58.06
CA TYR A 59 28.69 27.40 -56.68
C TYR A 59 29.48 28.70 -56.55
N VAL A 60 30.42 28.98 -57.46
CA VAL A 60 31.18 30.25 -57.44
C VAL A 60 30.26 31.45 -57.71
N SER A 61 29.29 31.32 -58.60
CA SER A 61 28.30 32.37 -58.88
C SER A 61 27.36 32.63 -57.69
N ARG A 62 26.94 31.57 -56.99
CA ARG A 62 26.17 31.66 -55.74
C ARG A 62 26.99 32.32 -54.64
N LEU A 63 28.26 31.94 -54.48
CA LEU A 63 29.18 32.54 -53.52
C LEU A 63 29.41 34.03 -53.82
N LYS A 64 29.44 34.42 -55.09
CA LYS A 64 29.49 35.83 -55.50
C LYS A 64 28.27 36.60 -54.97
N ALA A 65 27.07 36.08 -55.22
CA ALA A 65 25.84 36.70 -54.75
C ALA A 65 25.80 36.82 -53.21
N ILE A 66 26.29 35.81 -52.48
CA ILE A 66 26.43 35.85 -51.03
C ILE A 66 27.44 36.92 -50.59
N SER A 67 28.59 37.02 -51.26
CA SER A 67 29.62 38.02 -50.93
C SER A 67 29.19 39.46 -51.20
N GLU A 68 28.24 39.69 -52.11
CA GLU A 68 27.63 41.00 -52.35
C GLU A 68 26.69 41.41 -51.19
N LEU A 69 26.18 40.44 -50.44
CA LEU A 69 25.29 40.65 -49.30
C LEU A 69 26.06 40.69 -47.96
N ASN A 70 27.11 39.88 -47.82
CA ASN A 70 27.89 39.77 -46.58
C ASN A 70 29.41 39.87 -46.82
N LEU A 71 30.03 40.87 -46.18
CA LEU A 71 31.46 41.16 -46.27
C LEU A 71 32.36 40.01 -45.80
N LEU A 72 31.90 39.16 -44.87
CA LEU A 72 32.68 38.02 -44.36
C LEU A 72 32.97 36.96 -45.43
N TYR A 73 32.16 36.92 -46.49
CA TYR A 73 32.31 35.97 -47.59
C TYR A 73 33.14 36.51 -48.75
N VAL A 74 33.59 37.77 -48.71
CA VAL A 74 34.38 38.40 -49.79
C VAL A 74 35.76 37.76 -49.93
N ASP A 75 36.45 37.50 -48.81
CA ASP A 75 37.75 36.83 -48.81
C ASP A 75 37.64 35.37 -49.26
N GLN A 76 36.59 34.68 -48.83
CA GLN A 76 36.30 33.32 -49.26
C GLN A 76 35.98 33.28 -50.76
N PHE A 77 35.13 34.18 -51.25
CA PHE A 77 34.81 34.30 -52.67
C PHE A 77 36.06 34.54 -53.51
N THR A 78 36.91 35.48 -53.11
CA THR A 78 38.15 35.80 -53.83
C THR A 78 39.06 34.58 -53.91
N LYS A 79 39.26 33.89 -52.78
CA LYS A 79 40.07 32.66 -52.71
C LYS A 79 39.56 31.57 -53.64
N TRP A 80 38.25 31.30 -53.62
CA TRP A 80 37.65 30.24 -54.43
C TRP A 80 37.52 30.62 -55.91
N GLN A 81 37.30 31.90 -56.22
CA GLN A 81 37.32 32.41 -57.59
C GLN A 81 38.72 32.29 -58.20
N MET A 82 39.79 32.56 -57.44
CA MET A 82 41.17 32.34 -57.89
C MET A 82 41.42 30.86 -58.15
N LYS A 83 41.11 29.97 -57.20
CA LYS A 83 41.25 28.52 -57.39
C LYS A 83 40.47 28.01 -58.60
N PHE A 84 39.24 28.51 -58.82
CA PHE A 84 38.44 28.16 -59.99
C PHE A 84 39.11 28.63 -61.30
N LYS A 85 39.62 29.87 -61.33
CA LYS A 85 40.38 30.38 -62.48
C LYS A 85 41.64 29.56 -62.74
N ASP A 86 42.38 29.16 -61.70
CA ASP A 86 43.59 28.36 -61.83
C ASP A 86 43.29 26.98 -62.44
N VAL A 87 42.21 26.31 -61.99
CA VAL A 87 41.78 25.04 -62.55
C VAL A 87 41.27 25.19 -63.98
N ARG A 88 40.54 26.28 -64.29
CA ARG A 88 39.98 26.53 -65.62
C ARG A 88 41.03 26.95 -66.65
N ASP A 89 41.86 27.93 -66.33
CA ASP A 89 42.81 28.52 -67.27
C ASP A 89 44.12 27.72 -67.33
N GLY A 90 44.43 26.94 -66.29
CA GLY A 90 45.60 26.06 -66.21
C GLY A 90 45.27 24.60 -66.51
N SER A 91 44.64 23.90 -65.57
CA SER A 91 44.46 22.44 -65.64
C SER A 91 43.51 22.00 -66.75
N ASP A 92 42.37 22.67 -66.93
CA ASP A 92 41.37 22.36 -67.97
C ASP A 92 41.90 22.67 -69.37
N ALA A 93 42.55 23.82 -69.58
CA ALA A 93 43.19 24.16 -70.86
C ALA A 93 44.27 23.14 -71.26
N ASN A 94 45.08 22.67 -70.31
CA ASN A 94 46.07 21.63 -70.54
C ASN A 94 45.39 20.27 -70.87
N ALA A 95 44.37 19.89 -70.10
CA ALA A 95 43.58 18.68 -70.33
C ALA A 95 42.88 18.70 -71.70
N GLN A 96 42.32 19.83 -72.12
CA GLN A 96 41.74 20.04 -73.45
C GLN A 96 42.80 19.88 -74.55
N GLY A 97 44.00 20.43 -74.36
CA GLY A 97 45.12 20.25 -75.29
C GLY A 97 45.54 18.78 -75.46
N ILE A 98 45.55 18.03 -74.35
CA ILE A 98 45.82 16.58 -74.35
C ILE A 98 44.70 15.81 -75.06
N VAL A 99 43.43 16.15 -74.82
CA VAL A 99 42.27 15.52 -75.47
C VAL A 99 42.24 15.81 -76.98
N ASN A 100 42.52 17.04 -77.39
CA ASN A 100 42.64 17.40 -78.81
C ASN A 100 43.76 16.58 -79.48
N SER A 101 44.94 16.49 -78.83
CA SER A 101 46.05 15.68 -79.33
C SER A 101 45.71 14.19 -79.41
N LEU A 102 44.94 13.66 -78.45
CA LEU A 102 44.45 12.28 -78.47
C LEU A 102 43.44 12.04 -79.61
N ASN A 103 42.53 12.99 -79.84
CA ASN A 103 41.57 12.93 -80.94
C ASN A 103 42.27 12.99 -82.30
N ASP A 104 43.20 13.92 -82.49
CA ASP A 104 43.98 14.05 -83.72
C ASP A 104 44.79 12.77 -84.02
N ALA A 105 45.46 12.21 -83.01
CA ALA A 105 46.21 10.96 -83.16
C ALA A 105 45.30 9.74 -83.43
N LEU A 106 44.07 9.75 -82.92
CA LEU A 106 43.06 8.73 -83.17
C LEU A 106 42.51 8.83 -84.60
N GLU A 107 42.22 10.04 -85.08
CA GLU A 107 41.75 10.31 -86.45
C GLU A 107 42.82 10.01 -87.50
N ALA A 108 44.06 10.44 -87.26
CA ALA A 108 45.22 10.17 -88.12
C ALA A 108 45.70 8.71 -88.09
N ARG A 109 45.14 7.87 -87.20
CA ARG A 109 45.48 6.44 -87.01
C ARG A 109 46.96 6.20 -86.64
N HIS A 110 47.58 7.12 -85.90
CA HIS A 110 48.96 7.02 -85.42
C HIS A 110 49.08 6.13 -84.18
N TRP A 111 48.90 4.81 -84.35
CA TRP A 111 48.79 3.85 -83.23
C TRP A 111 50.04 3.75 -82.33
N ALA A 112 51.23 4.00 -82.87
CA ALA A 112 52.49 3.93 -82.11
C ALA A 112 52.66 5.15 -81.18
N GLU A 113 52.33 6.34 -81.67
CA GLU A 113 52.34 7.59 -80.90
C GLU A 113 51.28 7.57 -79.81
N LEU A 114 50.07 7.09 -80.14
CA LEU A 114 48.96 6.93 -79.20
C LEU A 114 49.33 5.98 -78.05
N LYS A 115 50.01 4.86 -78.33
CA LYS A 115 50.48 3.91 -77.31
C LYS A 115 51.48 4.53 -76.33
N GLY A 116 52.34 5.44 -76.80
CA GLY A 116 53.30 6.16 -75.96
C GLY A 116 52.67 7.32 -75.18
N PHE A 117 51.67 7.98 -75.75
CA PHE A 117 51.02 9.16 -75.17
C PHE A 117 49.93 8.81 -74.14
N ILE A 118 49.22 7.69 -74.31
CA ILE A 118 48.11 7.25 -73.42
C ILE A 118 48.49 7.21 -71.93
N PRO A 119 49.64 6.66 -71.49
CA PRO A 119 49.98 6.61 -70.06
C PRO A 119 50.14 8.00 -69.44
N LYS A 120 50.74 8.93 -70.19
CA LYS A 120 50.92 10.32 -69.76
C LYS A 120 49.57 11.06 -69.75
N ALA A 121 48.81 10.96 -70.85
CA ALA A 121 47.49 11.55 -70.95
C ALA A 121 46.52 11.03 -69.86
N LYS A 122 46.55 9.73 -69.56
CA LYS A 122 45.74 9.14 -68.48
C LYS A 122 46.11 9.74 -67.12
N LYS A 123 47.41 9.89 -66.82
CA LYS A 123 47.88 10.47 -65.56
C LYS A 123 47.45 11.94 -65.43
N ASP A 124 47.67 12.73 -66.48
CA ASP A 124 47.41 14.17 -66.47
C ASP A 124 45.89 14.46 -66.41
N ILE A 125 45.05 13.67 -67.12
CA ILE A 125 43.59 13.76 -67.03
C ILE A 125 43.07 13.29 -65.66
N GLN A 126 43.69 12.28 -65.06
CA GLN A 126 43.32 11.83 -63.71
C GLN A 126 43.70 12.87 -62.64
N GLU A 127 44.83 13.57 -62.80
CA GLU A 127 45.22 14.69 -61.95
C GLU A 127 44.23 15.85 -62.07
N TYR A 128 43.81 16.19 -63.31
CA TYR A 128 42.73 17.15 -63.55
C TYR A 128 41.42 16.74 -62.86
N ALA A 129 41.00 15.47 -63.02
CA ALA A 129 39.78 14.97 -62.40
C ALA A 129 39.82 15.09 -60.86
N ASN A 130 40.94 14.71 -60.24
CA ASN A 130 41.12 14.86 -58.79
C ASN A 130 41.04 16.33 -58.36
N ASN A 131 41.62 17.25 -59.13
CA ASN A 131 41.59 18.69 -58.83
C ASN A 131 40.15 19.26 -58.92
N VAL A 132 39.38 18.82 -59.92
CA VAL A 132 37.95 19.21 -60.06
C VAL A 132 37.11 18.64 -58.92
N GLU A 133 37.30 17.37 -58.58
CA GLU A 133 36.59 16.70 -57.48
C GLU A 133 36.92 17.34 -56.13
N GLN A 134 38.19 17.63 -55.86
CA GLN A 134 38.62 18.31 -54.65
C GLN A 134 38.03 19.73 -54.57
N LEU A 135 38.07 20.50 -55.67
CA LEU A 135 37.48 21.84 -55.71
C LEU A 135 35.97 21.80 -55.45
N LYS A 136 35.26 20.81 -56.01
CA LYS A 136 33.83 20.60 -55.75
C LYS A 136 33.57 20.29 -54.28
N SER A 137 34.27 19.33 -53.70
CA SER A 137 34.08 18.92 -52.30
C SER A 137 34.39 20.05 -51.31
N ASP A 138 35.46 20.80 -51.57
CA ASP A 138 35.84 21.97 -50.77
C ASP A 138 34.76 23.06 -50.82
N LEU A 139 34.20 23.34 -52.01
CA LEU A 139 33.12 24.31 -52.19
C LEU A 139 31.82 23.87 -51.53
N GLU A 140 31.43 22.59 -51.66
CA GLU A 140 30.30 22.02 -50.92
C GLU A 140 30.48 22.17 -49.40
N GLY A 141 31.72 22.06 -48.90
CA GLY A 141 32.08 22.34 -47.51
C GLY A 141 31.74 23.76 -47.03
N VAL A 142 31.86 24.77 -47.90
CA VAL A 142 31.57 26.18 -47.57
C VAL A 142 30.06 26.41 -47.39
N PHE A 143 29.23 25.70 -48.15
CA PHE A 143 27.77 25.84 -48.11
C PHE A 143 27.08 25.04 -47.01
N LYS A 144 27.81 24.19 -46.26
CA LYS A 144 27.23 23.35 -45.19
C LYS A 144 26.41 24.13 -44.17
N ILE A 145 26.90 25.28 -43.72
CA ILE A 145 26.20 26.09 -42.70
C ILE A 145 24.90 26.65 -43.28
N GLU A 146 24.90 27.06 -44.55
CA GLU A 146 23.69 27.53 -45.23
C GLU A 146 22.67 26.39 -45.36
N ASP A 147 23.09 25.22 -45.82
CA ASP A 147 22.21 24.05 -45.97
C ASP A 147 21.62 23.60 -44.63
N GLU A 148 22.43 23.64 -43.56
CA GLU A 148 21.98 23.41 -42.18
C GLU A 148 20.91 24.43 -41.76
N VAL A 149 21.13 25.72 -41.99
CA VAL A 149 20.16 26.78 -41.63
C VAL A 149 18.85 26.64 -42.42
N VAL A 150 18.91 26.26 -43.69
CA VAL A 150 17.72 26.01 -44.51
C VAL A 150 16.93 24.82 -43.96
N SER A 151 17.61 23.72 -43.63
CA SER A 151 16.98 22.55 -43.01
C SER A 151 16.36 22.89 -41.65
N LEU A 152 17.10 23.60 -40.79
CA LEU A 152 16.63 24.03 -39.46
C LEU A 152 15.40 24.95 -39.59
N SER A 153 15.42 25.91 -40.52
CA SER A 153 14.28 26.82 -40.75
C SER A 153 13.00 26.04 -41.09
N LEU A 154 13.09 25.00 -41.92
CA LEU A 154 11.94 24.14 -42.26
C LEU A 154 11.47 23.33 -41.05
N GLN A 155 12.40 22.71 -40.33
CA GLN A 155 12.09 21.89 -39.16
C GLN A 155 11.40 22.71 -38.06
N GLU A 156 11.95 23.88 -37.70
CA GLU A 156 11.40 24.72 -36.65
C GLU A 156 10.04 25.32 -37.04
N LYS A 157 9.84 25.68 -38.32
CA LYS A 157 8.54 26.17 -38.81
C LYS A 157 7.47 25.08 -38.78
N GLU A 158 7.79 23.85 -39.15
CA GLU A 158 6.86 22.72 -39.06
C GLU A 158 6.54 22.34 -37.61
N LYS A 159 7.54 22.37 -36.73
CA LYS A 159 7.35 22.18 -35.29
C LYS A 159 6.45 23.25 -34.70
N TYR A 160 6.71 24.52 -35.02
CA TYR A 160 5.87 25.64 -34.60
C TYR A 160 4.42 25.49 -35.08
N ARG A 161 4.21 25.14 -36.36
CA ARG A 161 2.87 24.87 -36.91
C ARG A 161 2.13 23.77 -36.16
N THR A 162 2.82 22.67 -35.87
CA THR A 162 2.26 21.53 -35.15
C THR A 162 1.83 21.93 -33.74
N ILE A 163 2.70 22.63 -32.99
CA ILE A 163 2.40 23.11 -31.64
C ILE A 163 1.23 24.11 -31.65
N LYS A 164 1.23 25.04 -32.61
CA LYS A 164 0.15 26.01 -32.78
C LYS A 164 -1.18 25.34 -33.10
N GLN A 165 -1.19 24.32 -33.95
CA GLN A 165 -2.38 23.53 -34.26
C GLN A 165 -2.90 22.76 -33.04
N LYS A 166 -2.01 22.12 -32.27
CA LYS A 166 -2.39 21.44 -31.00
C LYS A 166 -3.10 22.43 -30.06
N PHE A 167 -2.51 23.60 -29.85
CA PHE A 167 -3.10 24.63 -28.99
C PHE A 167 -4.48 25.09 -29.48
N PHE A 168 -4.65 25.33 -30.79
CA PHE A 168 -5.94 25.77 -31.33
C PHE A 168 -7.03 24.69 -31.29
N ASN A 169 -6.66 23.42 -31.40
CA ASN A 169 -7.62 22.31 -31.26
C ASN A 169 -8.17 22.22 -29.82
N GLU A 170 -7.38 22.63 -28.84
CA GLU A 170 -7.70 22.57 -27.39
C GLU A 170 -7.98 23.97 -26.82
N GLN A 171 -8.29 24.94 -27.67
CA GLN A 171 -8.37 26.36 -27.28
C GLN A 171 -9.43 26.63 -26.21
N ASP A 172 -10.57 25.93 -26.25
CA ASP A 172 -11.66 26.10 -25.30
C ASP A 172 -11.24 25.65 -23.88
N ASP A 173 -10.56 24.50 -23.79
CA ASP A 173 -10.03 23.95 -22.54
C ASP A 173 -8.86 24.78 -21.98
N LEU A 174 -8.12 25.45 -22.86
CA LEU A 174 -6.95 26.29 -22.54
C LEU A 174 -7.29 27.78 -22.45
N SER A 175 -8.57 28.14 -22.39
CA SER A 175 -9.05 29.53 -22.38
C SER A 175 -8.39 30.39 -21.30
N LEU A 176 -8.06 29.82 -20.14
CA LEU A 176 -7.35 30.51 -19.05
C LEU A 176 -5.98 31.06 -19.47
N VAL A 177 -5.25 30.37 -20.34
CA VAL A 177 -3.88 30.75 -20.73
C VAL A 177 -3.78 31.31 -22.13
N ALA A 178 -4.92 31.46 -22.82
CA ALA A 178 -4.94 31.77 -24.23
C ALA A 178 -4.22 33.09 -24.55
N ASP A 179 -4.40 34.13 -23.74
CA ASP A 179 -3.74 35.42 -23.94
C ASP A 179 -2.21 35.35 -23.79
N SER A 180 -1.74 34.62 -22.78
CA SER A 180 -0.31 34.41 -22.52
C SER A 180 0.32 33.57 -23.62
N MET A 181 -0.35 32.51 -24.07
CA MET A 181 0.12 31.66 -25.16
C MET A 181 0.14 32.42 -26.50
N ASN A 182 -0.88 33.22 -26.78
CA ASN A 182 -0.91 34.09 -27.96
C ASN A 182 0.24 35.11 -27.97
N SER A 183 0.60 35.63 -26.78
CA SER A 183 1.75 36.54 -26.63
C SER A 183 3.07 35.82 -26.89
N LEU A 184 3.22 34.57 -26.42
CA LEU A 184 4.40 33.74 -26.72
C LEU A 184 4.50 33.40 -28.22
N PHE A 185 3.39 33.04 -28.86
CA PHE A 185 3.39 32.77 -30.30
C PHE A 185 3.76 34.01 -31.12
N LYS A 186 3.30 35.20 -30.74
CA LYS A 186 3.76 36.46 -31.36
C LYS A 186 5.25 36.70 -31.18
N MET A 187 5.82 36.33 -30.02
CA MET A 187 7.25 36.45 -29.78
C MET A 187 8.06 35.49 -30.68
N ILE A 188 7.59 34.25 -30.81
CA ILE A 188 8.19 33.24 -31.71
C ILE A 188 8.07 33.67 -33.17
N ASP A 189 6.91 34.20 -33.60
CA ASP A 189 6.72 34.74 -34.95
C ASP A 189 7.78 35.83 -35.26
N ASN A 190 8.05 36.74 -34.31
CA ASN A 190 9.09 37.77 -34.47
C ASN A 190 10.50 37.18 -34.52
N ASP A 191 10.81 36.18 -33.70
CA ASP A 191 12.14 35.54 -33.70
C ASP A 191 12.38 34.73 -34.99
N ILE A 192 11.35 34.06 -35.53
CA ILE A 192 11.42 33.39 -36.83
C ILE A 192 11.64 34.41 -37.95
N LEU A 193 10.90 35.53 -37.94
CA LEU A 193 11.11 36.61 -38.92
C LEU A 193 12.53 37.17 -38.87
N ARG A 194 13.06 37.43 -37.67
CA ARG A 194 14.45 37.87 -37.49
C ARG A 194 15.45 36.86 -38.02
N ALA A 195 15.23 35.56 -37.78
CA ALA A 195 16.11 34.51 -38.30
C ALA A 195 16.06 34.44 -39.84
N ASP A 196 14.88 34.58 -40.45
CA ASP A 196 14.73 34.64 -41.90
C ASP A 196 15.41 35.87 -42.50
N GLU A 197 15.31 37.05 -41.87
CA GLU A 197 16.03 38.26 -42.29
C GLU A 197 17.55 38.09 -42.23
N GLN A 198 18.08 37.45 -41.17
CA GLN A 198 19.53 37.18 -41.08
C GLN A 198 19.99 36.18 -42.13
N LYS A 199 19.16 35.19 -42.45
CA LYS A 199 19.40 34.25 -43.55
C LYS A 199 19.43 34.97 -44.91
N GLU A 200 18.52 35.92 -45.16
CA GLU A 200 18.52 36.74 -46.38
C GLU A 200 19.77 37.64 -46.51
N LYS A 201 20.29 38.14 -45.38
CA LYS A 201 21.55 38.89 -45.31
C LYS A 201 22.80 38.01 -45.36
N ALA A 202 22.64 36.69 -45.53
CA ALA A 202 23.72 35.71 -45.47
C ALA A 202 24.50 35.68 -44.14
N CYS A 203 23.88 36.08 -43.03
CA CYS A 203 24.39 35.94 -41.66
C CYS A 203 23.96 34.57 -41.09
N TYR A 204 24.43 33.48 -41.70
CA TYR A 204 23.93 32.13 -41.40
C TYR A 204 24.20 31.66 -39.96
N GLN A 205 25.34 32.03 -39.37
CA GLN A 205 25.63 31.66 -37.98
C GLN A 205 24.65 32.31 -37.00
N GLU A 206 24.33 33.59 -37.19
CA GLU A 206 23.36 34.30 -36.35
C GLU A 206 21.94 33.73 -36.53
N ALA A 207 21.56 33.40 -37.78
CA ALA A 207 20.28 32.75 -38.06
C ALA A 207 20.19 31.38 -37.36
N LYS A 208 21.27 30.58 -37.41
CA LYS A 208 21.37 29.30 -36.71
C LYS A 208 21.20 29.46 -35.20
N ASP A 209 21.87 30.44 -34.61
CA ASP A 209 21.80 30.69 -33.17
C ASP A 209 20.39 31.12 -32.74
N ILE A 210 19.67 31.91 -33.55
CA ILE A 210 18.28 32.28 -33.27
C ILE A 210 17.36 31.05 -33.33
N TYR A 211 17.48 30.22 -34.39
CA TYR A 211 16.66 29.02 -34.52
C TYR A 211 16.92 28.03 -33.37
N MET A 212 18.18 27.72 -33.07
CA MET A 212 18.52 26.70 -32.06
C MET A 212 18.36 27.19 -30.63
N ASN A 213 18.87 28.38 -30.30
CA ASN A 213 18.97 28.80 -28.90
C ASN A 213 17.72 29.54 -28.41
N ARG A 214 16.88 30.07 -29.31
CA ARG A 214 15.68 30.81 -28.94
C ARG A 214 14.41 30.11 -29.39
N VAL A 215 14.28 29.82 -30.69
CA VAL A 215 13.05 29.23 -31.24
C VAL A 215 12.87 27.79 -30.72
N ASP A 216 13.85 26.91 -30.90
CA ASP A 216 13.73 25.50 -30.48
C ASP A 216 13.54 25.37 -28.96
N ASP A 217 14.32 26.10 -28.14
CA ASP A 217 14.18 26.09 -26.67
C ASP A 217 12.77 26.54 -26.22
N LEU A 218 12.22 27.60 -26.81
CA LEU A 218 10.86 28.06 -26.51
C LEU A 218 9.80 27.05 -26.97
N LEU A 219 9.94 26.48 -28.17
CA LEU A 219 9.03 25.47 -28.69
C LEU A 219 9.03 24.20 -27.83
N ASN A 220 10.20 23.74 -27.39
CA ASN A 220 10.32 22.60 -26.47
C ASN A 220 9.63 22.88 -25.13
N LYS A 221 9.84 24.07 -24.56
CA LYS A 221 9.17 24.48 -23.31
C LYS A 221 7.66 24.53 -23.49
N ILE A 222 7.15 25.08 -24.59
CA ILE A 222 5.70 25.15 -24.86
C ILE A 222 5.10 23.76 -25.03
N ASP A 223 5.73 22.87 -25.80
CA ASP A 223 5.22 21.52 -26.04
C ASP A 223 5.13 20.71 -24.72
N LEU A 224 6.14 20.84 -23.84
CA LEU A 224 6.10 20.26 -22.49
C LEU A 224 5.01 20.85 -21.60
N LEU A 225 4.78 22.16 -21.69
CA LEU A 225 3.73 22.83 -20.92
C LEU A 225 2.34 22.38 -21.38
N LEU A 226 2.08 22.36 -22.69
CA LEU A 226 0.76 22.01 -23.25
C LEU A 226 0.25 20.65 -22.74
N GLY A 227 1.10 19.63 -22.68
CA GLY A 227 0.70 18.29 -22.23
C GLY A 227 0.13 18.21 -20.80
N ASN A 228 0.55 19.10 -19.89
CA ASN A 228 0.07 19.12 -18.50
C ASN A 228 -0.97 20.22 -18.24
N LEU A 229 -1.00 21.23 -19.10
CA LEU A 229 -1.73 22.46 -18.85
C LEU A 229 -3.22 22.29 -19.12
N GLN A 230 -3.62 21.47 -20.10
CA GLN A 230 -5.04 21.14 -20.35
C GLN A 230 -5.70 20.55 -19.11
N LYS A 231 -5.11 19.51 -18.52
CA LYS A 231 -5.61 18.90 -17.27
C LYS A 231 -5.70 19.92 -16.14
N THR A 232 -4.66 20.74 -15.97
CA THR A 232 -4.59 21.74 -14.91
C THR A 232 -5.68 22.82 -15.07
N CYS A 233 -5.94 23.26 -16.31
CA CYS A 233 -6.98 24.24 -16.61
C CYS A 233 -8.38 23.69 -16.33
N LEU A 234 -8.67 22.45 -16.74
CA LEU A 234 -9.93 21.79 -16.42
C LEU A 234 -10.13 21.69 -14.90
N GLU A 235 -9.13 21.18 -14.18
CA GLU A 235 -9.22 21.02 -12.72
C GLU A 235 -9.49 22.34 -11.99
N LEU A 236 -8.94 23.47 -12.47
CA LEU A 236 -9.13 24.79 -11.85
C LEU A 236 -10.41 25.51 -12.30
N THR A 237 -10.95 25.20 -13.47
CA THR A 237 -12.12 25.92 -14.04
C THR A 237 -13.44 25.24 -13.70
N THR A 238 -13.46 23.91 -13.65
CA THR A 238 -14.68 23.13 -13.39
C THR A 238 -14.60 22.38 -12.07
N ASP A 239 -13.62 21.48 -11.92
CA ASP A 239 -13.66 20.47 -10.87
C ASP A 239 -13.52 21.06 -9.47
N LEU A 240 -12.52 21.92 -9.25
CA LEU A 240 -12.24 22.50 -7.94
C LEU A 240 -13.30 23.53 -7.52
N PRO A 241 -13.77 24.45 -8.41
CA PRO A 241 -14.91 25.31 -8.12
C PRO A 241 -16.20 24.55 -7.77
N ASP A 242 -16.51 23.48 -8.51
CA ASP A 242 -17.69 22.65 -8.24
C ASP A 242 -17.57 21.94 -6.90
N LYS A 243 -16.39 21.42 -6.56
CA LYS A 243 -16.12 20.81 -5.25
C LYS A 243 -16.26 21.81 -4.09
N ILE A 244 -15.73 23.03 -4.24
CA ILE A 244 -15.87 24.08 -3.21
C ILE A 244 -17.34 24.49 -3.07
N SER A 245 -18.05 24.65 -4.18
CA SER A 245 -19.48 24.98 -4.18
C SER A 245 -20.33 23.88 -3.53
N SER A 246 -20.02 22.61 -3.82
CA SER A 246 -20.64 21.45 -3.17
C SER A 246 -20.38 21.44 -1.66
N LEU A 247 -19.13 21.69 -1.23
CA LEU A 247 -18.78 21.80 0.18
C LEU A 247 -19.55 22.94 0.87
N ARG A 248 -19.66 24.11 0.22
CA ARG A 248 -20.43 25.26 0.72
C ARG A 248 -21.91 24.93 0.87
N ASN A 249 -22.51 24.29 -0.12
CA ASN A 249 -23.91 23.87 -0.08
C ASN A 249 -24.15 22.86 1.05
N ARG A 250 -23.27 21.86 1.19
CA ARG A 250 -23.35 20.86 2.25
C ARG A 250 -23.23 21.49 3.64
N TYR A 251 -22.26 22.39 3.82
CA TYR A 251 -22.09 23.15 5.06
C TYR A 251 -23.37 23.91 5.43
N GLN A 252 -23.97 24.65 4.47
CA GLN A 252 -25.22 25.39 4.70
C GLN A 252 -26.39 24.48 5.07
N GLN A 253 -26.53 23.33 4.40
CA GLN A 253 -27.56 22.34 4.72
C GLN A 253 -27.41 21.78 6.13
N MET A 254 -26.18 21.45 6.54
CA MET A 254 -25.93 20.95 7.89
C MET A 254 -26.13 22.03 8.95
N VAL A 255 -25.73 23.28 8.71
CA VAL A 255 -26.03 24.39 9.64
C VAL A 255 -27.54 24.59 9.77
N ALA A 256 -28.30 24.53 8.66
CA ALA A 256 -29.75 24.62 8.67
C ALA A 256 -30.42 23.45 9.43
N ASN A 257 -29.83 22.25 9.36
CA ASN A 257 -30.25 21.07 10.10
C ASN A 257 -29.84 21.09 11.59
N GLY A 258 -29.25 22.20 12.07
CA GLY A 258 -28.89 22.42 13.47
C GLY A 258 -27.55 21.82 13.90
N TYR A 259 -26.67 21.45 12.97
CA TYR A 259 -25.35 20.91 13.31
C TYR A 259 -24.37 22.03 13.71
N PRO A 260 -23.64 21.88 14.83
CA PRO A 260 -22.66 22.86 15.29
C PRO A 260 -21.32 22.77 14.54
N LEU A 261 -21.31 23.19 13.28
CA LEU A 261 -20.13 23.06 12.42
C LEU A 261 -19.06 24.14 12.61
N ASN A 262 -19.29 25.16 13.44
CA ASN A 262 -18.35 26.27 13.64
C ASN A 262 -16.97 25.82 14.14
N HIS A 263 -16.89 24.69 14.85
CA HIS A 263 -15.64 24.11 15.33
C HIS A 263 -14.93 23.21 14.30
N ILE A 264 -15.66 22.71 13.29
CA ILE A 264 -15.13 21.83 12.23
C ILE A 264 -14.67 22.66 11.04
N LEU A 265 -15.54 23.55 10.54
CA LEU A 265 -15.26 24.40 9.40
C LEU A 265 -15.84 25.81 9.66
N PRO A 266 -15.00 26.79 10.02
CA PRO A 266 -15.42 28.19 10.01
C PRO A 266 -15.79 28.59 8.58
N SER A 267 -16.87 29.36 8.38
CA SER A 267 -17.25 29.80 7.02
C SER A 267 -16.11 30.53 6.29
N ARG A 268 -15.22 31.19 7.06
CA ARG A 268 -14.01 31.86 6.55
C ARG A 268 -13.02 30.93 5.86
N GLU A 269 -12.98 29.65 6.22
CA GLU A 269 -12.07 28.70 5.56
C GLU A 269 -12.53 28.41 4.13
N ILE A 270 -13.84 28.36 3.85
CA ILE A 270 -14.37 28.21 2.48
C ILE A 270 -13.99 29.43 1.64
N ASP A 271 -14.10 30.63 2.22
CA ASP A 271 -13.68 31.86 1.53
C ASP A 271 -12.16 31.89 1.29
N ALA A 272 -11.36 31.38 2.23
CA ALA A 272 -9.92 31.23 2.04
C ALA A 272 -9.56 30.20 0.94
N MET A 273 -10.38 29.16 0.75
CA MET A 273 -10.24 28.22 -0.37
C MET A 273 -10.54 28.91 -1.71
N ASP A 274 -11.59 29.73 -1.78
CA ASP A 274 -11.92 30.53 -2.97
C ASP A 274 -10.78 31.51 -3.31
N GLU A 275 -10.22 32.21 -2.32
CA GLU A 275 -9.06 33.10 -2.53
C GLU A 275 -7.81 32.34 -3.01
N SER A 276 -7.57 31.15 -2.46
CA SER A 276 -6.43 30.31 -2.87
C SER A 276 -6.61 29.78 -4.28
N LEU A 277 -7.83 29.38 -4.65
CA LEU A 277 -8.19 29.00 -6.02
C LEU A 277 -7.93 30.17 -6.98
N GLN A 278 -8.36 31.39 -6.65
CA GLN A 278 -8.10 32.58 -7.47
C GLN A 278 -6.60 32.82 -7.68
N LYS A 279 -5.78 32.71 -6.63
CA LYS A 279 -4.32 32.81 -6.73
C LYS A 279 -3.72 31.71 -7.63
N MET A 280 -4.24 30.49 -7.58
CA MET A 280 -3.80 29.41 -8.46
C MET A 280 -4.15 29.72 -9.93
N VAL A 281 -5.36 30.21 -10.19
CA VAL A 281 -5.80 30.62 -11.53
C VAL A 281 -4.92 31.75 -12.08
N GLU A 282 -4.59 32.75 -11.26
CA GLU A 282 -3.67 33.83 -11.66
C GLU A 282 -2.26 33.31 -11.99
N ASN A 283 -1.73 32.37 -11.21
CA ASN A 283 -0.42 31.78 -11.50
C ASN A 283 -0.43 30.97 -12.81
N VAL A 284 -1.50 30.21 -13.09
CA VAL A 284 -1.67 29.50 -14.37
C VAL A 284 -1.76 30.48 -15.54
N LYS A 285 -2.50 31.59 -15.38
CA LYS A 285 -2.60 32.65 -16.40
C LYS A 285 -1.22 33.17 -16.81
N VAL A 286 -0.29 33.32 -15.86
CA VAL A 286 1.09 33.78 -16.12
C VAL A 286 2.02 32.63 -16.56
N LEU A 287 1.49 31.44 -16.84
CA LEU A 287 2.22 30.22 -17.24
C LEU A 287 3.22 29.74 -16.19
N ASN A 288 3.00 30.08 -14.91
CA ASN A 288 3.83 29.64 -13.81
C ASN A 288 3.31 28.31 -13.25
N ASN A 289 3.69 27.19 -13.84
CA ASN A 289 3.23 25.86 -13.42
C ASN A 289 3.94 25.28 -12.19
N ASN A 290 4.85 26.02 -11.55
CA ASN A 290 5.63 25.50 -10.42
C ASN A 290 4.74 25.22 -9.20
N GLY A 291 4.60 23.94 -8.86
CA GLY A 291 3.89 23.50 -7.65
C GLY A 291 2.36 23.58 -7.72
N ILE A 292 1.77 23.94 -8.87
CA ILE A 292 0.31 24.06 -9.01
C ILE A 292 -0.40 22.73 -8.81
N SER A 293 0.12 21.64 -9.40
CA SER A 293 -0.45 20.30 -9.20
C SER A 293 -0.50 19.90 -7.73
N LYS A 294 0.55 20.19 -6.96
CA LYS A 294 0.59 19.92 -5.51
C LYS A 294 -0.42 20.78 -4.74
N ASN A 295 -0.60 22.04 -5.14
CA ASN A 295 -1.57 22.92 -4.51
C ASN A 295 -3.02 22.47 -4.78
N ILE A 296 -3.32 22.02 -6.00
CA ILE A 296 -4.61 21.43 -6.37
C ILE A 296 -4.88 20.17 -5.53
N GLU A 297 -3.91 19.27 -5.44
CA GLU A 297 -4.02 18.04 -4.64
C GLU A 297 -4.23 18.36 -3.15
N SER A 298 -3.47 19.32 -2.61
CA SER A 298 -3.64 19.76 -1.23
C SER A 298 -5.02 20.34 -0.97
N MET A 299 -5.59 21.09 -1.92
CA MET A 299 -6.94 21.64 -1.79
C MET A 299 -7.99 20.52 -1.84
N ARG A 300 -7.84 19.57 -2.76
CA ARG A 300 -8.71 18.40 -2.88
C ARG A 300 -8.73 17.59 -1.58
N ASN A 301 -7.56 17.27 -1.04
CA ASN A 301 -7.44 16.51 0.21
C ASN A 301 -8.06 17.26 1.40
N ARG A 302 -7.92 18.60 1.45
CA ARG A 302 -8.60 19.42 2.47
C ARG A 302 -10.12 19.32 2.35
N ILE A 303 -10.67 19.46 1.14
CA ILE A 303 -12.12 19.34 0.90
C ILE A 303 -12.63 17.95 1.29
N ASP A 304 -11.92 16.89 0.90
CA ASP A 304 -12.30 15.51 1.21
C ASP A 304 -12.26 15.26 2.73
N THR A 305 -11.25 15.79 3.44
CA THR A 305 -11.16 15.71 4.91
C THR A 305 -12.36 16.37 5.60
N TYR A 306 -12.81 17.54 5.14
CA TYR A 306 -13.98 18.20 5.71
C TYR A 306 -15.27 17.40 5.44
N ASN A 307 -15.40 16.81 4.26
CA ASN A 307 -16.53 15.94 3.95
C ASN A 307 -16.57 14.71 4.87
N GLU A 308 -15.44 14.07 5.13
CA GLU A 308 -15.36 12.95 6.08
C GLU A 308 -15.74 13.37 7.50
N GLN A 309 -15.35 14.57 7.94
CA GLN A 309 -15.73 15.09 9.25
C GLN A 309 -17.24 15.35 9.34
N PHE A 310 -17.84 15.85 8.27
CA PHE A 310 -19.29 16.01 8.16
C PHE A 310 -20.03 14.67 8.19
N ASP A 311 -19.53 13.66 7.47
CA ASP A 311 -20.10 12.30 7.50
C ASP A 311 -20.06 11.70 8.91
N LYS A 312 -18.92 11.85 9.61
CA LYS A 312 -18.77 11.38 11.00
C LYS A 312 -19.77 12.06 11.94
N GLU A 313 -20.01 13.35 11.76
CA GLU A 313 -20.95 14.11 12.57
C GLU A 313 -22.41 13.68 12.31
N GLU A 314 -22.78 13.44 11.06
CA GLU A 314 -24.10 12.89 10.71
C GLU A 314 -24.32 11.50 11.32
N GLN A 315 -23.30 10.63 11.25
CA GLN A 315 -23.35 9.31 11.87
C GLN A 315 -23.44 9.40 13.39
N ALA A 316 -22.64 10.27 14.02
CA ALA A 316 -22.65 10.48 15.45
C ALA A 316 -24.02 10.95 15.95
N ARG A 317 -24.68 11.86 15.23
CA ARG A 317 -26.06 12.28 15.57
C ARG A 317 -27.03 11.11 15.56
N LYS A 318 -27.01 10.26 14.51
CA LYS A 318 -27.87 9.07 14.44
C LYS A 318 -27.62 8.10 15.59
N ILE A 319 -26.35 7.90 15.97
CA ILE A 319 -25.99 7.05 17.11
C ILE A 319 -26.52 7.65 18.41
N PHE A 320 -26.30 8.95 18.61
CA PHE A 320 -26.75 9.67 19.80
C PHE A 320 -28.29 9.60 19.94
N GLU A 321 -29.05 10.00 18.91
CA GLU A 321 -30.52 10.00 18.94
C GLU A 321 -31.11 8.61 19.22
N ASN A 322 -30.48 7.54 18.71
CA ASN A 322 -30.97 6.16 18.92
C ASN A 322 -30.58 5.56 20.28
N GLN A 323 -29.40 5.87 20.80
CA GLN A 323 -28.86 5.21 21.99
C GLN A 323 -29.06 6.00 23.29
N TYR A 324 -29.24 7.33 23.18
CA TYR A 324 -29.36 8.23 24.33
C TYR A 324 -30.46 7.81 25.30
N GLU A 325 -31.68 7.52 24.81
CA GLU A 325 -32.79 7.11 25.66
C GLU A 325 -32.54 5.78 26.38
N GLY A 326 -31.86 4.85 25.72
CA GLY A 326 -31.51 3.54 26.29
C GLY A 326 -30.55 3.68 27.47
N VAL A 327 -29.47 4.43 27.27
CA VAL A 327 -28.46 4.68 28.33
C VAL A 327 -29.09 5.41 29.51
N TYR A 328 -29.97 6.40 29.27
CA TYR A 328 -30.65 7.14 30.33
C TYR A 328 -31.63 6.26 31.11
N ARG A 329 -32.31 5.33 30.43
CA ARG A 329 -33.19 4.36 31.08
C ARG A 329 -32.41 3.41 31.97
N GLU A 330 -31.28 2.89 31.49
CA GLU A 330 -30.43 1.99 32.26
C GLU A 330 -29.82 2.68 33.49
N GLU A 331 -29.36 3.93 33.34
CA GLU A 331 -28.84 4.70 34.47
C GLU A 331 -29.91 4.91 35.55
N ASN A 332 -31.13 5.32 35.16
CA ASN A 332 -32.24 5.49 36.09
C ASN A 332 -32.60 4.16 36.80
N GLN A 333 -32.55 3.03 36.09
CA GLN A 333 -32.79 1.71 36.68
C GLN A 333 -31.73 1.32 37.71
N ILE A 334 -30.43 1.54 37.41
CA ILE A 334 -29.35 1.28 38.37
C ILE A 334 -29.52 2.15 39.61
N HIS A 335 -29.86 3.43 39.44
CA HIS A 335 -30.09 4.32 40.57
C HIS A 335 -31.24 3.84 41.45
N GLN A 336 -32.37 3.44 40.86
CA GLN A 336 -33.50 2.86 41.59
C GLN A 336 -33.12 1.57 42.33
N ASN A 337 -32.40 0.66 41.67
CA ASN A 337 -31.93 -0.59 42.28
C ASN A 337 -31.00 -0.32 43.47
N PHE A 338 -30.10 0.65 43.35
CA PHE A 338 -29.23 1.03 44.46
C PHE A 338 -29.98 1.63 45.64
N VAL A 339 -30.99 2.47 45.41
CA VAL A 339 -31.85 2.99 46.49
C VAL A 339 -32.60 1.86 47.18
N ASN A 340 -33.17 0.92 46.42
CA ASN A 340 -33.84 -0.26 46.96
C ASN A 340 -32.89 -1.15 47.78
N LEU A 341 -31.67 -1.36 47.28
CA LEU A 341 -30.62 -2.09 47.96
C LEU A 341 -30.20 -1.37 49.25
N SER A 342 -30.02 -0.05 49.23
CA SER A 342 -29.64 0.74 50.41
C SER A 342 -30.69 0.61 51.51
N ASN A 343 -31.98 0.71 51.15
CA ASN A 343 -33.08 0.51 52.11
C ASN A 343 -33.12 -0.93 52.64
N SER A 344 -32.85 -1.91 51.77
CA SER A 344 -32.79 -3.33 52.16
C SER A 344 -31.58 -3.63 53.03
N LEU A 345 -30.45 -2.94 52.84
CA LEU A 345 -29.21 -3.11 53.59
C LEU A 345 -29.43 -2.79 55.08
N ASP A 346 -30.19 -1.75 55.41
CA ASP A 346 -30.49 -1.41 56.80
C ASP A 346 -31.33 -2.49 57.48
N THR A 347 -32.23 -3.14 56.74
CA THR A 347 -32.95 -4.31 57.21
C THR A 347 -32.00 -5.50 57.38
N ILE A 348 -31.14 -5.79 56.41
CA ILE A 348 -30.19 -6.92 56.42
C ILE A 348 -29.17 -6.80 57.55
N LYS A 349 -28.69 -5.59 57.86
CA LYS A 349 -27.78 -5.32 59.01
C LYS A 349 -28.38 -5.74 60.35
N THR A 350 -29.71 -5.77 60.49
CA THR A 350 -30.36 -6.25 61.72
C THR A 350 -30.31 -7.77 61.87
N TYR A 351 -30.27 -8.49 60.73
CA TYR A 351 -30.27 -9.95 60.70
C TYR A 351 -28.87 -10.56 60.55
N TYR A 352 -27.94 -9.89 59.86
CA TYR A 352 -26.61 -10.42 59.51
C TYR A 352 -25.50 -9.44 59.89
N LEU A 353 -24.39 -9.98 60.40
CA LEU A 353 -23.23 -9.20 60.78
C LEU A 353 -22.38 -8.97 59.52
N LEU A 354 -22.50 -7.77 58.95
CA LEU A 354 -21.67 -7.32 57.84
C LEU A 354 -20.29 -6.88 58.37
N GLY A 355 -19.22 -7.36 57.75
CA GLY A 355 -17.86 -6.97 58.11
C GLY A 355 -17.49 -5.57 57.62
N ALA A 356 -16.34 -5.06 58.04
CA ALA A 356 -15.80 -3.80 57.54
C ALA A 356 -15.57 -3.81 56.02
N GLU A 357 -15.13 -4.96 55.48
CA GLU A 357 -14.90 -5.17 54.04
C GLU A 357 -16.19 -5.04 53.21
N ASP A 358 -17.34 -5.50 53.74
CA ASP A 358 -18.61 -5.48 53.03
C ASP A 358 -19.21 -4.06 53.00
N LEU A 359 -19.00 -3.30 54.07
CA LEU A 359 -19.37 -1.88 54.14
C LEU A 359 -18.49 -1.01 53.23
N GLU A 360 -17.21 -1.36 53.09
CA GLU A 360 -16.30 -0.68 52.17
C GLU A 360 -16.71 -0.91 50.71
N LYS A 361 -17.02 -2.15 50.33
CA LYS A 361 -17.57 -2.47 48.99
C LYS A 361 -18.86 -1.71 48.70
N PHE A 362 -19.77 -1.60 49.67
CA PHE A 362 -20.99 -0.81 49.50
C PHE A 362 -20.69 0.68 49.29
N LYS A 363 -19.69 1.23 50.00
CA LYS A 363 -19.25 2.62 49.83
C LYS A 363 -18.63 2.86 48.45
N GLU A 364 -17.84 1.91 47.95
CA GLU A 364 -17.29 1.95 46.58
C GLU A 364 -18.40 1.95 45.53
N ILE A 365 -19.41 1.08 45.66
CA ILE A 365 -20.58 1.05 44.78
C ILE A 365 -21.33 2.40 44.82
N SER A 366 -21.51 2.96 46.02
CA SER A 366 -22.15 4.29 46.17
C SER A 366 -21.36 5.40 45.46
N GLN A 367 -20.02 5.38 45.55
CA GLN A 367 -19.16 6.32 44.83
C GLN A 367 -19.25 6.13 43.31
N SER A 368 -19.25 4.87 42.85
CA SER A 368 -19.42 4.48 41.45
C SER A 368 -20.74 5.06 40.88
N ILE A 369 -21.85 4.89 41.59
CA ILE A 369 -23.17 5.39 41.17
C ILE A 369 -23.25 6.93 41.22
N ASN A 370 -22.68 7.57 42.24
CA ASN A 370 -22.61 9.03 42.29
C ASN A 370 -21.78 9.61 41.13
N SER A 371 -20.72 8.91 40.73
CA SER A 371 -19.90 9.30 39.57
C SER A 371 -20.66 9.17 38.26
N VAL A 372 -21.47 8.11 38.10
CA VAL A 372 -22.38 7.93 36.96
C VAL A 372 -23.40 9.07 36.88
N SER A 373 -24.05 9.40 38.01
CA SER A 373 -25.02 10.49 38.07
C SER A 373 -24.41 11.86 37.78
N SER A 374 -23.19 12.11 38.28
CA SER A 374 -22.43 13.32 37.98
C SER A 374 -22.08 13.42 36.48
N SER A 375 -21.66 12.31 35.88
CA SER A 375 -21.34 12.22 34.45
C SER A 375 -22.58 12.45 33.57
N LYS A 376 -23.74 11.89 33.95
CA LYS A 376 -25.03 12.18 33.32
C LYS A 376 -25.38 13.66 33.41
N THR A 377 -25.24 14.28 34.59
CA THR A 377 -25.51 15.72 34.76
C THR A 377 -24.61 16.57 33.87
N LEU A 378 -23.34 16.19 33.70
CA LEU A 378 -22.44 16.84 32.75
C LEU A 378 -22.93 16.68 31.31
N LEU A 379 -23.33 15.47 30.91
CA LEU A 379 -23.88 15.21 29.58
C LEU A 379 -25.17 16.02 29.33
N ASP A 380 -26.09 16.06 30.30
CA ASP A 380 -27.30 16.89 30.26
C ASP A 380 -26.94 18.37 30.10
N ASN A 381 -25.96 18.87 30.85
CA ASN A 381 -25.49 20.24 30.70
C ASN A 381 -24.95 20.49 29.30
N TYR A 382 -24.21 19.55 28.69
CA TYR A 382 -23.70 19.71 27.33
C TYR A 382 -24.82 19.70 26.28
N VAL A 383 -25.82 18.83 26.44
CA VAL A 383 -26.98 18.72 25.54
C VAL A 383 -27.86 19.97 25.60
N HIS A 384 -28.09 20.52 26.80
CA HIS A 384 -29.00 21.65 27.02
C HIS A 384 -28.28 23.01 27.01
N SER A 385 -26.95 23.04 27.09
CA SER A 385 -26.19 24.27 26.97
C SER A 385 -26.34 24.86 25.55
N ASN A 386 -26.55 26.16 25.48
CA ASN A 386 -26.58 26.92 24.22
C ASN A 386 -25.22 26.90 23.47
N SER A 387 -24.16 26.34 24.07
CA SER A 387 -22.89 26.06 23.40
C SER A 387 -23.03 24.76 22.62
N ALA A 388 -23.41 24.89 21.36
CA ALA A 388 -23.64 23.77 20.48
C ALA A 388 -22.33 22.95 20.30
N GLN A 389 -22.24 21.82 21.00
CA GLN A 389 -21.08 20.92 20.96
C GLN A 389 -21.23 19.86 19.88
N LEU A 390 -20.09 19.38 19.37
CA LEU A 390 -20.04 18.34 18.35
C LEU A 390 -20.69 17.04 18.85
N PHE A 391 -21.58 16.46 18.04
CA PHE A 391 -22.24 15.18 18.30
C PHE A 391 -21.23 14.05 18.44
N THR A 392 -20.10 14.09 17.72
CA THR A 392 -19.00 13.15 17.91
C THR A 392 -18.49 13.12 19.37
N VAL A 393 -18.34 14.28 20.01
CA VAL A 393 -17.94 14.39 21.42
C VAL A 393 -19.06 13.91 22.34
N LEU A 394 -20.32 14.23 22.01
CA LEU A 394 -21.47 13.77 22.79
C LEU A 394 -21.59 12.24 22.79
N VAL A 395 -21.36 11.58 21.65
CA VAL A 395 -21.34 10.12 21.56
C VAL A 395 -20.21 9.51 22.38
N GLU A 396 -19.01 10.10 22.34
CA GLU A 396 -17.89 9.62 23.15
C GLU A 396 -18.21 9.69 24.65
N LYS A 397 -18.80 10.82 25.11
CA LYS A 397 -19.23 10.98 26.50
C LYS A 397 -20.37 10.03 26.86
N MET A 398 -21.32 9.81 25.96
CA MET A 398 -22.41 8.85 26.14
C MET A 398 -21.89 7.41 26.25
N ASN A 399 -20.92 7.01 25.42
CA ASN A 399 -20.30 5.70 25.49
C ASN A 399 -19.53 5.51 26.80
N SER A 400 -18.78 6.52 27.23
CA SER A 400 -18.11 6.51 28.54
C SER A 400 -19.12 6.39 29.69
N LEU A 401 -20.25 7.11 29.62
CA LEU A 401 -21.34 6.96 30.59
C LEU A 401 -21.89 5.54 30.58
N ASN A 402 -22.14 4.95 29.40
CA ASN A 402 -22.64 3.58 29.28
C ASN A 402 -21.66 2.56 29.89
N GLU A 403 -20.36 2.71 29.66
CA GLU A 403 -19.34 1.85 30.28
C GLU A 403 -19.37 1.95 31.82
N MET A 404 -19.48 3.17 32.36
CA MET A 404 -19.61 3.39 33.80
C MET A 404 -20.90 2.76 34.35
N VAL A 405 -22.02 2.90 33.63
CA VAL A 405 -23.32 2.27 33.94
C VAL A 405 -23.17 0.74 33.97
N GLN A 406 -22.57 0.12 32.96
CA GLN A 406 -22.39 -1.34 32.95
C GLN A 406 -21.49 -1.83 34.08
N LYS A 407 -20.42 -1.08 34.41
CA LYS A 407 -19.54 -1.41 35.53
C LYS A 407 -20.29 -1.35 36.86
N ALA A 408 -21.00 -0.25 37.11
CA ALA A 408 -21.81 -0.07 38.33
C ALA A 408 -22.91 -1.14 38.43
N LYS A 409 -23.54 -1.51 37.32
CA LYS A 409 -24.53 -2.60 37.25
C LYS A 409 -23.93 -3.95 37.66
N SER A 410 -22.74 -4.27 37.16
CA SER A 410 -22.04 -5.51 37.49
C SER A 410 -21.66 -5.54 38.98
N GLU A 411 -21.13 -4.44 39.50
CA GLU A 411 -20.76 -4.30 40.91
C GLU A 411 -22.00 -4.46 41.81
N LEU A 412 -23.09 -3.77 41.47
CA LEU A 412 -24.37 -3.84 42.19
C LEU A 412 -24.96 -5.26 42.20
N ASN A 413 -25.06 -5.90 41.03
CA ASN A 413 -25.60 -7.26 40.91
C ASN A 413 -24.73 -8.27 41.67
N SER A 414 -23.40 -8.11 41.66
CA SER A 414 -22.50 -9.00 42.41
C SER A 414 -22.74 -8.91 43.91
N PHE A 415 -23.00 -7.70 44.41
CA PHE A 415 -23.29 -7.46 45.81
C PHE A 415 -24.70 -7.94 46.20
N GLU A 416 -25.70 -7.73 45.34
CA GLU A 416 -27.05 -8.31 45.54
C GLU A 416 -27.01 -9.84 45.62
N ASN A 417 -26.27 -10.49 44.73
CA ASN A 417 -26.08 -11.94 44.76
C ASN A 417 -25.38 -12.41 46.04
N TYR A 418 -24.39 -11.66 46.52
CA TYR A 418 -23.73 -11.93 47.79
C TYR A 418 -24.70 -11.81 48.98
N LEU A 419 -25.56 -10.80 49.00
CA LEU A 419 -26.58 -10.69 50.04
C LEU A 419 -27.60 -11.84 49.97
N HIS A 420 -27.94 -12.30 48.77
CA HIS A 420 -28.81 -13.46 48.60
C HIS A 420 -28.15 -14.75 49.12
N SER A 421 -26.85 -14.93 48.87
CA SER A 421 -26.12 -16.11 49.35
C SER A 421 -26.08 -16.16 50.88
N LEU A 422 -25.95 -15.03 51.58
CA LEU A 422 -26.02 -14.99 53.06
C LEU A 422 -27.33 -15.56 53.60
N LYS A 423 -28.44 -15.27 52.89
CA LYS A 423 -29.75 -15.82 53.24
C LYS A 423 -29.81 -17.32 53.00
N GLU A 424 -29.35 -17.77 51.83
CA GLU A 424 -29.30 -19.19 51.47
C GLU A 424 -28.42 -19.98 52.44
N ASP A 425 -27.23 -19.47 52.78
CA ASP A 425 -26.28 -20.06 53.73
C ASP A 425 -26.92 -20.24 55.12
N SER A 426 -27.65 -19.23 55.61
CA SER A 426 -28.34 -19.33 56.90
C SER A 426 -29.48 -20.36 56.89
N GLN A 427 -30.17 -20.50 55.76
CA GLN A 427 -31.22 -21.50 55.59
C GLN A 427 -30.63 -22.91 55.46
N GLU A 428 -29.51 -23.07 54.74
CA GLU A 428 -28.76 -24.33 54.66
C GLU A 428 -28.28 -24.75 56.06
N ALA A 429 -27.72 -23.83 56.85
CA ALA A 429 -27.30 -24.09 58.22
C ALA A 429 -28.45 -24.65 59.07
N SER A 430 -29.62 -24.02 59.01
CA SER A 430 -30.81 -24.48 59.75
C SER A 430 -31.28 -25.87 59.31
N ASN A 431 -31.31 -26.13 58.01
CA ASN A 431 -31.68 -27.43 57.46
C ASN A 431 -30.69 -28.51 57.89
N LEU A 432 -29.39 -28.19 57.88
CA LEU A 432 -28.32 -29.10 58.23
C LEU A 432 -28.34 -29.48 59.71
N ILE A 433 -28.55 -28.52 60.61
CA ILE A 433 -28.75 -28.78 62.04
C ILE A 433 -29.87 -29.82 62.23
N ARG A 434 -31.01 -29.62 61.56
CA ARG A 434 -32.15 -30.53 61.67
C ARG A 434 -31.84 -31.92 61.15
N ASP A 435 -31.13 -32.02 60.03
CA ASP A 435 -30.76 -33.29 59.43
C ASP A 435 -29.75 -34.07 60.29
N TYR A 436 -28.66 -33.43 60.72
CA TYR A 436 -27.66 -34.08 61.59
C TYR A 436 -28.22 -34.40 62.98
N PHE A 437 -29.10 -33.59 63.54
CA PHE A 437 -29.78 -33.93 64.80
C PHE A 437 -30.61 -35.22 64.67
N ASN A 438 -31.40 -35.35 63.61
CA ASN A 438 -32.20 -36.56 63.37
C ASN A 438 -31.31 -37.78 63.09
N LYS A 439 -30.31 -37.66 62.21
CA LYS A 439 -29.38 -38.76 61.88
C LYS A 439 -28.61 -39.26 63.10
N THR A 440 -28.12 -38.33 63.93
CA THR A 440 -27.38 -38.64 65.15
C THR A 440 -28.28 -39.35 66.16
N ARG A 441 -29.51 -38.86 66.37
CA ARG A 441 -30.50 -39.47 67.26
C ARG A 441 -30.90 -40.88 66.80
N ASP A 442 -31.15 -41.06 65.51
CA ASP A 442 -31.59 -42.34 64.96
C ASP A 442 -30.46 -43.38 65.10
N LYS A 443 -29.19 -43.00 64.84
CA LYS A 443 -28.03 -43.88 65.05
C LYS A 443 -27.73 -44.17 66.51
N GLU A 444 -27.93 -43.20 67.40
CA GLU A 444 -27.84 -43.44 68.84
C GLU A 444 -28.91 -44.44 69.31
N SER A 445 -30.13 -44.33 68.80
CA SER A 445 -31.21 -45.29 69.07
C SER A 445 -30.88 -46.69 68.54
N GLU A 446 -30.33 -46.78 67.33
CA GLU A 446 -29.87 -48.06 66.75
C GLU A 446 -28.79 -48.73 67.61
N LEU A 447 -27.82 -47.97 68.12
CA LEU A 447 -26.77 -48.51 69.01
C LEU A 447 -27.33 -48.99 70.35
N ARG A 448 -28.30 -48.26 70.93
CA ARG A 448 -28.97 -48.70 72.17
C ARG A 448 -29.73 -50.01 71.98
N LEU A 449 -30.33 -50.25 70.81
CA LEU A 449 -31.03 -51.50 70.49
C LEU A 449 -30.09 -52.72 70.39
N LEU A 450 -28.81 -52.52 70.04
CA LEU A 450 -27.82 -53.60 70.00
C LEU A 450 -27.45 -54.12 71.41
N ASN A 451 -27.81 -53.39 72.47
CA ASN A 451 -27.71 -53.81 73.88
C ASN A 451 -26.31 -54.25 74.35
N VAL A 452 -25.24 -53.70 73.75
CA VAL A 452 -23.86 -53.91 74.18
C VAL A 452 -23.38 -52.70 75.00
N ASP A 453 -23.32 -52.86 76.32
CA ASP A 453 -22.94 -51.79 77.26
C ASP A 453 -21.55 -51.17 76.99
N VAL A 454 -20.62 -51.96 76.45
CA VAL A 454 -19.25 -51.51 76.16
C VAL A 454 -19.19 -50.58 74.94
N LEU A 455 -20.00 -50.84 73.92
CA LEU A 455 -20.10 -49.99 72.73
C LEU A 455 -20.79 -48.66 73.04
N ASN A 456 -21.84 -48.69 73.86
CA ASN A 456 -22.52 -47.48 74.32
C ASN A 456 -21.58 -46.54 75.08
N LYS A 457 -20.72 -47.09 75.95
CA LYS A 457 -19.71 -46.29 76.69
C LYS A 457 -18.61 -45.71 75.80
N ARG A 458 -18.25 -46.38 74.70
CA ARG A 458 -17.21 -45.93 73.75
C ARG A 458 -17.69 -44.75 72.90
N TYR A 459 -18.93 -44.79 72.41
CA TYR A 459 -19.44 -43.78 71.47
C TYR A 459 -20.17 -42.61 72.15
N ALA A 460 -20.65 -42.76 73.39
CA ALA A 460 -21.30 -41.69 74.16
C ALA A 460 -20.56 -40.33 74.14
N PRO A 461 -19.23 -40.23 74.38
CA PRO A 461 -18.55 -38.94 74.35
C PRO A 461 -18.52 -38.29 72.96
N ARG A 462 -18.45 -39.09 71.87
CA ARG A 462 -18.46 -38.57 70.49
C ARG A 462 -19.84 -38.06 70.08
N PHE A 463 -20.91 -38.74 70.49
CA PHE A 463 -22.27 -38.25 70.31
C PHE A 463 -22.50 -36.94 71.07
N GLN A 464 -22.01 -36.85 72.31
CA GLN A 464 -22.10 -35.62 73.10
C GLN A 464 -21.31 -34.45 72.50
N GLU A 465 -20.16 -34.71 71.88
CA GLU A 465 -19.39 -33.70 71.14
C GLU A 465 -20.22 -33.15 69.96
N ILE A 466 -20.87 -34.01 69.18
CA ILE A 466 -21.71 -33.57 68.05
C ILE A 466 -22.92 -32.76 68.53
N TYR A 467 -23.61 -33.21 69.58
CA TYR A 467 -24.72 -32.42 70.15
C TYR A 467 -24.24 -31.06 70.65
N SER A 468 -23.03 -30.98 71.25
CA SER A 468 -22.45 -29.71 71.68
C SER A 468 -22.16 -28.75 70.50
N ILE A 469 -21.72 -29.29 69.36
CA ILE A 469 -21.50 -28.50 68.12
C ILE A 469 -22.84 -28.05 67.53
N ILE A 470 -23.87 -28.92 67.54
CA ILE A 470 -25.22 -28.57 67.10
C ILE A 470 -25.82 -27.46 67.97
N ASP A 471 -25.69 -27.57 69.29
CA ASP A 471 -26.21 -26.56 70.23
C ASP A 471 -25.47 -25.23 70.09
N ALA A 472 -24.14 -25.26 69.89
CA ALA A 472 -23.35 -24.07 69.63
C ALA A 472 -23.79 -23.38 68.32
N LEU A 473 -23.97 -24.15 67.24
CA LEU A 473 -24.42 -23.65 65.95
C LEU A 473 -25.85 -23.09 66.02
N TYR A 474 -26.74 -23.74 66.77
CA TYR A 474 -28.10 -23.25 67.03
C TYR A 474 -28.08 -21.95 67.83
N ALA A 475 -27.24 -21.86 68.87
CA ALA A 475 -27.08 -20.64 69.65
C ALA A 475 -26.54 -19.48 68.81
N ASP A 476 -25.64 -19.75 67.87
CA ASP A 476 -25.08 -18.72 66.97
C ASP A 476 -26.04 -18.29 65.86
N LEU A 477 -26.94 -19.16 65.41
CA LEU A 477 -28.06 -18.78 64.53
C LEU A 477 -29.15 -17.96 65.26
N MET A 478 -29.30 -18.14 66.57
CA MET A 478 -30.27 -17.39 67.39
C MET A 478 -29.76 -16.00 67.81
N LYS A 479 -28.45 -15.76 67.72
CA LYS A 479 -27.87 -14.44 67.95
C LYS A 479 -28.16 -13.53 66.76
N MET A 480 -28.92 -12.46 66.99
CA MET A 480 -29.04 -11.37 66.04
C MET A 480 -28.02 -10.27 66.36
N PRO A 481 -27.17 -9.84 65.41
CA PRO A 481 -27.04 -10.29 64.02
C PRO A 481 -26.19 -11.58 63.84
N ILE A 482 -26.54 -12.42 62.85
CA ILE A 482 -25.90 -13.71 62.57
C ILE A 482 -24.55 -13.51 61.90
N ASN A 483 -23.50 -14.17 62.39
CA ASN A 483 -22.19 -14.20 61.74
C ASN A 483 -22.08 -15.42 60.80
N VAL A 484 -22.42 -15.23 59.53
CA VAL A 484 -22.46 -16.31 58.53
C VAL A 484 -21.09 -16.95 58.29
N LYS A 485 -19.98 -16.21 58.37
CA LYS A 485 -18.61 -16.77 58.23
C LYS A 485 -18.29 -17.78 59.33
N LYS A 486 -18.69 -17.48 60.56
CA LYS A 486 -18.54 -18.39 61.71
C LYS A 486 -19.42 -19.63 61.56
N VAL A 487 -20.68 -19.43 61.18
CA VAL A 487 -21.66 -20.49 60.92
C VAL A 487 -21.16 -21.43 59.82
N GLN A 488 -20.61 -20.93 58.71
CA GLN A 488 -20.07 -21.76 57.63
C GLN A 488 -18.88 -22.62 58.08
N SER A 489 -17.96 -22.06 58.88
CA SER A 489 -16.84 -22.83 59.43
C SER A 489 -17.31 -23.94 60.38
N GLU A 490 -18.30 -23.65 61.21
CA GLU A 490 -18.87 -24.62 62.16
C GLU A 490 -19.75 -25.67 61.46
N MET A 491 -20.45 -25.30 60.39
CA MET A 491 -21.13 -26.25 59.50
C MET A 491 -20.15 -27.22 58.87
N ALA A 492 -18.98 -26.76 58.42
CA ALA A 492 -17.96 -27.63 57.85
C ALA A 492 -17.39 -28.61 58.90
N ASP A 493 -17.16 -28.15 60.13
CA ASP A 493 -16.73 -29.01 61.24
C ASP A 493 -17.81 -30.06 61.59
N LEU A 494 -19.08 -29.64 61.63
CA LEU A 494 -20.22 -30.54 61.86
C LEU A 494 -20.37 -31.59 60.75
N LYS A 495 -20.24 -31.20 59.47
CA LYS A 495 -20.24 -32.14 58.35
C LYS A 495 -19.12 -33.17 58.49
N SER A 496 -17.88 -32.71 58.72
CA SER A 496 -16.71 -33.60 58.81
C SER A 496 -16.78 -34.57 59.99
N LYS A 497 -17.10 -34.08 61.20
CA LYS A 497 -17.16 -34.90 62.41
C LYS A 497 -18.42 -35.77 62.45
N GLY A 498 -19.54 -35.23 61.98
CA GLY A 498 -20.81 -35.93 61.86
C GLY A 498 -20.72 -37.11 60.92
N ASP A 499 -20.24 -36.90 59.70
CA ASP A 499 -20.12 -37.98 58.70
C ASP A 499 -19.13 -39.06 59.14
N SER A 500 -18.01 -38.67 59.75
CA SER A 500 -17.05 -39.63 60.33
C SER A 500 -17.68 -40.49 61.42
N LEU A 501 -18.45 -39.90 62.36
CA LEU A 501 -19.10 -40.70 63.40
C LEU A 501 -20.17 -41.62 62.82
N LEU A 502 -21.02 -41.10 61.92
CA LEU A 502 -22.08 -41.88 61.30
C LEU A 502 -21.51 -43.08 60.51
N ALA A 503 -20.42 -42.88 59.77
CA ALA A 503 -19.72 -43.93 59.04
C ALA A 503 -19.04 -44.96 59.97
N ASP A 504 -18.38 -44.50 61.04
CA ASP A 504 -17.75 -45.38 62.04
C ASP A 504 -18.78 -46.28 62.73
N VAL A 505 -19.93 -45.71 63.10
CA VAL A 505 -21.04 -46.43 63.74
C VAL A 505 -21.64 -47.46 62.79
N GLU A 506 -21.87 -47.09 61.53
CA GLU A 506 -22.39 -48.03 60.53
C GLU A 506 -21.42 -49.17 60.25
N THR A 507 -20.12 -48.87 60.13
CA THR A 507 -19.07 -49.89 59.93
C THR A 507 -19.00 -50.83 61.13
N THR A 508 -19.01 -50.28 62.35
CA THR A 508 -18.97 -51.10 63.57
C THR A 508 -20.20 -51.99 63.69
N LYS A 509 -21.38 -51.49 63.33
CA LYS A 509 -22.63 -52.26 63.31
C LYS A 509 -22.56 -53.38 62.29
N SER A 510 -22.11 -53.11 61.07
CA SER A 510 -21.92 -54.13 60.04
C SER A 510 -20.93 -55.20 60.50
N ASP A 511 -19.79 -54.80 61.05
CA ASP A 511 -18.76 -55.71 61.58
C ASP A 511 -19.31 -56.56 62.72
N LEU A 512 -20.12 -56.00 63.62
CA LEU A 512 -20.78 -56.73 64.70
C LEU A 512 -21.77 -57.77 64.16
N GLN A 513 -22.65 -57.37 63.24
CA GLN A 513 -23.64 -58.28 62.65
C GLN A 513 -22.98 -59.41 61.85
N ASN A 514 -21.90 -59.10 61.13
CA ASN A 514 -21.13 -60.08 60.38
C ASN A 514 -20.37 -61.03 61.32
N ALA A 515 -19.74 -60.51 62.37
CA ALA A 515 -19.07 -61.32 63.38
C ALA A 515 -20.05 -62.26 64.10
N GLU A 516 -21.24 -61.78 64.49
CA GLU A 516 -22.27 -62.60 65.12
C GLU A 516 -22.73 -63.74 64.19
N LYS A 517 -23.04 -63.42 62.92
CA LYS A 517 -23.41 -64.44 61.92
C LYS A 517 -22.29 -65.45 61.70
N SER A 518 -21.04 -65.00 61.60
CA SER A 518 -19.89 -65.88 61.41
C SER A 518 -19.64 -66.79 62.61
N ILE A 519 -19.77 -66.27 63.85
CA ILE A 519 -19.67 -67.09 65.08
C ILE A 519 -20.81 -68.11 65.13
N LEU A 520 -22.05 -67.72 64.83
CA LEU A 520 -23.19 -68.63 64.81
C LEU A 520 -23.05 -69.74 63.77
N ASN A 521 -22.52 -69.41 62.58
CA ASN A 521 -22.27 -70.39 61.52
C ASN A 521 -21.11 -71.33 61.89
N ALA A 522 -19.98 -70.78 62.36
CA ALA A 522 -18.82 -71.58 62.77
C ALA A 522 -19.13 -72.50 63.97
N ASN A 523 -20.00 -72.05 64.89
CA ASN A 523 -20.49 -72.87 66.01
C ASN A 523 -21.21 -74.16 65.56
N ARG A 524 -21.75 -74.24 64.33
CA ARG A 524 -22.37 -75.47 63.81
C ARG A 524 -21.35 -76.58 63.54
N TYR A 525 -20.12 -76.21 63.19
CA TYR A 525 -19.05 -77.14 62.82
C TYR A 525 -18.07 -77.43 63.96
N ARG A 526 -18.35 -76.89 65.16
CA ARG A 526 -17.50 -76.97 66.35
C ARG A 526 -17.18 -78.41 66.79
N ASN A 527 -18.06 -79.37 66.48
CA ASN A 527 -17.87 -80.78 66.82
C ASN A 527 -17.11 -81.59 65.75
N ASP A 528 -16.99 -81.06 64.53
CA ASP A 528 -16.44 -81.80 63.38
C ASP A 528 -14.93 -81.57 63.21
N ASP A 529 -14.40 -80.43 63.68
CA ASP A 529 -12.98 -80.08 63.57
C ASP A 529 -12.45 -79.34 64.83
N THR A 530 -11.38 -79.87 65.44
CA THR A 530 -10.78 -79.32 66.65
C THR A 530 -10.03 -78.01 66.41
N ALA A 531 -9.56 -77.74 65.18
CA ALA A 531 -8.97 -76.46 64.82
C ALA A 531 -10.03 -75.35 64.77
N THR A 532 -11.22 -75.67 64.26
CA THR A 532 -12.39 -74.78 64.25
C THR A 532 -12.87 -74.42 65.67
N ASP A 533 -12.89 -75.36 66.62
CA ASP A 533 -13.27 -75.09 68.02
C ASP A 533 -12.33 -74.07 68.72
N GLN A 534 -11.02 -74.16 68.46
CA GLN A 534 -10.05 -73.20 68.99
C GLN A 534 -10.25 -71.80 68.39
N LEU A 535 -10.48 -71.71 67.08
CA LEU A 535 -10.73 -70.44 66.39
C LEU A 535 -12.05 -69.78 66.84
N VAL A 536 -13.11 -70.56 67.02
CA VAL A 536 -14.39 -70.08 67.55
C VAL A 536 -14.24 -69.57 68.98
N SER A 537 -13.54 -70.30 69.84
CA SER A 537 -13.30 -69.86 71.22
C SER A 537 -12.46 -68.57 71.29
N GLN A 538 -11.49 -68.40 70.38
CA GLN A 538 -10.73 -67.15 70.23
C GLN A 538 -11.62 -66.00 69.72
N ALA A 539 -12.46 -66.27 68.72
CA ALA A 539 -13.39 -65.28 68.16
C ALA A 539 -14.48 -64.85 69.17
N GLU A 540 -14.99 -65.78 70.00
CA GLU A 540 -15.91 -65.49 71.11
C GLU A 540 -15.25 -64.57 72.16
N ALA A 541 -13.97 -64.81 72.49
CA ALA A 541 -13.21 -63.94 73.38
C ALA A 541 -12.92 -62.56 72.76
N MET A 542 -12.61 -62.49 71.46
CA MET A 542 -12.43 -61.23 70.73
C MET A 542 -13.73 -60.43 70.59
N PHE A 543 -14.86 -61.11 70.37
CA PHE A 543 -16.19 -60.51 70.32
C PHE A 543 -16.59 -59.94 71.68
N ALA A 544 -16.30 -60.65 72.78
CA ALA A 544 -16.51 -60.16 74.14
C ALA A 544 -15.66 -58.92 74.47
N ASN A 545 -14.45 -58.83 73.88
CA ASN A 545 -13.54 -57.70 74.03
C ASN A 545 -13.78 -56.55 73.02
N THR A 546 -14.86 -56.58 72.24
CA THR A 546 -15.29 -55.55 71.26
C THR A 546 -14.44 -55.40 70.00
N SER A 547 -13.56 -56.36 69.70
CA SER A 547 -12.80 -56.43 68.44
C SER A 547 -13.59 -57.15 67.33
N TYR A 548 -14.75 -56.62 66.95
CA TYR A 548 -15.68 -57.28 66.00
C TYR A 548 -15.07 -57.59 64.64
N LYS A 549 -14.26 -56.68 64.11
CA LYS A 549 -13.57 -56.86 62.83
C LYS A 549 -12.55 -57.99 62.85
N GLU A 550 -11.84 -58.14 63.97
CA GLU A 550 -10.85 -59.20 64.15
C GLU A 550 -11.53 -60.55 64.39
N ALA A 551 -12.64 -60.57 65.14
CA ALA A 551 -13.47 -61.76 65.33
C ALA A 551 -14.09 -62.25 64.00
N TYR A 552 -14.55 -61.34 63.14
CA TYR A 552 -15.03 -61.67 61.80
C TYR A 552 -13.90 -62.22 60.92
N ASN A 553 -12.75 -61.55 60.87
CA ASN A 553 -11.62 -61.98 60.03
C ASN A 553 -11.03 -63.32 60.47
N ALA A 554 -10.96 -63.61 61.78
CA ALA A 554 -10.46 -64.87 62.31
C ALA A 554 -11.32 -66.07 61.92
N LEU A 555 -12.61 -65.84 61.65
CA LEU A 555 -13.55 -66.88 61.25
C LEU A 555 -13.79 -66.93 59.75
N LYS A 556 -13.44 -65.88 58.99
CA LYS A 556 -13.70 -65.74 57.55
C LYS A 556 -13.20 -66.91 56.70
N ASP A 557 -12.09 -67.54 57.10
CA ASP A 557 -11.43 -68.63 56.36
C ASP A 557 -11.90 -70.04 56.77
N VAL A 558 -12.75 -70.16 57.81
CA VAL A 558 -13.30 -71.45 58.25
C VAL A 558 -14.43 -71.85 57.28
N HIS A 559 -14.11 -72.76 56.37
CA HIS A 559 -15.00 -73.41 55.39
C HIS A 559 -16.06 -72.49 54.74
N GLY A 560 -15.58 -71.57 53.90
CA GLY A 560 -16.37 -70.96 52.83
C GLY A 560 -17.41 -69.97 53.33
N ILE A 561 -16.95 -68.88 53.94
CA ILE A 561 -17.77 -67.69 54.16
C ILE A 561 -17.70 -66.84 52.89
N GLU A 562 -18.62 -67.11 51.97
CA GLU A 562 -19.29 -66.05 51.21
C GLU A 562 -20.67 -65.80 51.80
#